data_AF-A0A915LBF3-F1
#
_entry.id   AF-A0A915LBF3-F1
#
_cell.length_a   1.000
_cell.length_b   1.000
_cell.length_c   1.000
_cell.angle_alpha   90.00
_cell.angle_beta   90.00
_cell.angle_gamma   90.00
#
_symmetry.space_group_name_H-M   'P 1'
#
loop_
_entity.id
_entity.type
_entity.pdbx_description
1 polymer ?
#
loop_
_entity_poly.entity_id
_entity_poly.type
_entity_poly.pdbx_seq_one_letter_code
_entity_poly.pdbx_strand_id
1 'polypeptide(L)'
;MCQQFETKSFGTISTIHCYPMMGEENNTQPDVLIGKDDGLIELYSVDENNNLTFRQSYQCEESITGLQGGRVGNGIHPELIVTTYTGWVFGLTTEPVFAINSGLDEKGNEAPEMEIKVQQMRLEIEQLEIKVKDERERFNNEMTRLNQIASEVPTNGNLIGNNTSLMAFTVNDRFELRKELACYNLSVELAIPIDYVLLQSDVKVDLLDVERNSAVISVTEPENESGNALLAVYRCQADITRMEMRIRSIEGQFGTLRLYIVPRLVPLTCKD
;
A
#
# COMPACT_ATOMS: atom_id res chain seq x y z
N MET A 1 12.39 -8.59 34.88
CA MET A 1 12.94 -7.30 34.40
C MET A 1 12.37 -7.11 33.00
N CYS A 2 11.70 -5.99 32.71
CA CYS A 2 11.09 -5.78 31.40
C CYS A 2 12.18 -5.24 30.46
N GLN A 3 12.53 -6.00 29.42
CA GLN A 3 13.52 -5.58 28.42
C GLN A 3 12.80 -4.82 27.31
N GLN A 4 13.27 -3.62 27.01
CA GLN A 4 12.79 -2.81 25.90
C GLN A 4 13.90 -2.74 24.85
N PHE A 5 13.55 -2.90 23.59
CA PHE A 5 14.47 -2.73 22.47
C PHE A 5 13.81 -1.87 21.39
N GLU A 6 14.65 -1.24 20.58
CA GLU A 6 14.22 -0.39 19.50
C GLU A 6 14.23 -1.17 18.18
N THR A 7 13.12 -1.13 17.46
CA THR A 7 13.00 -1.73 16.13
C THR A 7 13.62 -0.85 15.05
N LYS A 8 13.84 -1.35 13.83
CA LYS A 8 14.57 -0.61 12.78
C LYS A 8 13.78 0.51 12.13
N SER A 9 12.45 0.43 12.15
CA SER A 9 11.58 1.52 11.72
C SER A 9 10.62 1.98 12.81
N PHE A 10 9.99 3.12 12.57
CA PHE A 10 8.95 3.69 13.43
C PHE A 10 7.53 3.22 13.04
N GLY A 11 7.41 2.32 12.06
CA GLY A 11 6.16 1.65 11.74
C GLY A 11 5.60 0.95 12.97
N THR A 12 4.29 0.98 13.12
CA THR A 12 3.61 0.26 14.18
C THR A 12 3.69 -1.22 13.92
N ILE A 13 4.00 -1.96 14.98
CA ILE A 13 4.01 -3.41 14.95
C ILE A 13 2.57 -3.88 14.79
N SER A 14 2.26 -4.45 13.62
CA SER A 14 0.96 -5.01 13.31
C SER A 14 0.88 -6.49 13.71
N THR A 15 2.00 -7.21 13.69
CA THR A 15 2.06 -8.63 14.03
C THR A 15 3.42 -9.02 14.61
N ILE A 16 3.39 -9.97 15.55
CA ILE A 16 4.58 -10.58 16.15
C ILE A 16 4.37 -12.09 16.16
N HIS A 17 5.41 -12.83 15.78
CA HIS A 17 5.42 -14.28 15.88
C HIS A 17 6.75 -14.80 16.37
N CYS A 18 6.74 -15.84 17.19
CA CYS A 18 7.95 -16.50 17.68
C CYS A 18 8.09 -17.86 17.00
N TYR A 19 9.18 -18.06 16.25
CA TYR A 19 9.43 -19.31 15.52
C TYR A 19 10.94 -19.57 15.39
N PRO A 20 11.43 -20.81 15.60
CA PRO A 20 12.85 -21.14 15.46
C PRO A 20 13.24 -21.24 13.98
N MET A 21 13.49 -20.08 13.36
CA MET A 21 13.75 -19.99 11.92
C MET A 21 15.22 -20.23 11.59
N MET A 22 16.13 -19.73 12.41
CA MET A 22 17.57 -19.81 12.19
C MET A 22 18.20 -21.05 12.80
N GLY A 23 17.48 -21.77 13.66
CA GLY A 23 17.83 -23.11 14.14
C GLY A 23 19.29 -23.28 14.57
N GLU A 24 19.85 -22.32 15.30
CA GLU A 24 21.22 -22.43 15.79
C GLU A 24 21.31 -23.67 16.71
N GLU A 25 22.26 -24.58 16.44
CA GLU A 25 22.31 -25.94 17.04
C GLU A 25 22.28 -25.98 18.59
N ASN A 26 22.62 -24.87 19.24
CA ASN A 26 22.64 -24.73 20.70
C ASN A 26 21.57 -23.76 21.25
N ASN A 27 20.82 -23.07 20.39
CA ASN A 27 19.84 -22.10 20.83
C ASN A 27 18.45 -22.74 20.90
N THR A 28 17.92 -22.87 22.11
CA THR A 28 16.57 -23.40 22.36
C THR A 28 15.49 -22.33 22.30
N GLN A 29 15.87 -21.06 22.21
CA GLN A 29 14.93 -19.96 22.15
C GLN A 29 14.41 -19.74 20.72
N PRO A 30 13.11 -19.47 20.53
CA PRO A 30 12.58 -19.12 19.22
C PRO A 30 13.06 -17.73 18.80
N ASP A 31 13.22 -17.52 17.49
CA ASP A 31 13.45 -16.18 16.94
C ASP A 31 12.16 -15.35 17.05
N VAL A 32 12.31 -14.04 17.17
CA VAL A 32 11.22 -13.06 17.20
C VAL A 32 11.09 -12.43 15.82
N LEU A 33 9.91 -12.59 15.24
CA LEU A 33 9.54 -12.11 13.92
C LEU A 33 8.55 -10.97 14.08
N ILE A 34 8.81 -9.84 13.44
CA ILE A 34 8.00 -8.64 13.56
C ILE A 34 7.56 -8.20 12.18
N GLY A 35 6.26 -8.02 11.99
CA GLY A 35 5.69 -7.36 10.82
C GLY A 35 5.09 -6.01 11.21
N LYS A 36 5.25 -5.02 10.34
CA LYS A 36 4.84 -3.63 10.59
C LYS A 36 3.93 -3.07 9.53
N ASP A 37 3.22 -2.01 9.89
CA ASP A 37 2.33 -1.27 9.00
C ASP A 37 3.06 -0.41 7.95
N ASP A 38 4.38 -0.21 8.07
CA ASP A 38 5.20 0.45 7.03
C ASP A 38 5.81 -0.56 6.05
N GLY A 39 5.34 -1.80 6.08
CA GLY A 39 5.79 -2.90 5.23
C GLY A 39 7.13 -3.52 5.66
N LEU A 40 7.74 -3.07 6.75
CA LEU A 40 9.00 -3.66 7.21
C LEU A 40 8.75 -4.95 7.99
N ILE A 41 9.46 -5.99 7.58
CA ILE A 41 9.58 -7.25 8.31
C ILE A 41 10.97 -7.28 8.95
N GLU A 42 11.03 -7.62 10.24
CA GLU A 42 12.28 -7.69 10.99
C GLU A 42 12.40 -9.05 11.68
N LEU A 43 13.59 -9.66 11.58
CA LEU A 43 13.96 -10.92 12.23
C LEU A 43 14.99 -10.64 13.32
N TYR A 44 14.70 -11.12 14.53
CA TYR A 44 15.56 -11.04 15.69
C TYR A 44 15.82 -12.43 16.26
N SER A 45 17.08 -12.77 16.51
CA SER A 45 17.42 -13.96 17.28
C SER A 45 17.46 -13.63 18.76
N VAL A 46 17.02 -14.56 19.61
CA VAL A 46 17.12 -14.42 21.07
C VAL A 46 18.18 -15.36 21.60
N ASP A 47 19.19 -14.87 22.33
CA ASP A 47 20.21 -15.73 22.94
C ASP A 47 19.71 -16.39 24.25
N GLU A 48 20.52 -17.28 24.84
CA GLU A 48 20.18 -17.96 26.12
C GLU A 48 19.96 -16.98 27.29
N ASN A 49 20.51 -15.78 27.21
CA ASN A 49 20.36 -14.72 28.22
C ASN A 49 19.14 -13.82 27.96
N ASN A 50 18.29 -14.16 26.98
CA ASN A 50 17.14 -13.39 26.50
C ASN A 50 17.49 -12.07 25.79
N ASN A 51 18.72 -11.91 25.30
CA ASN A 51 19.09 -10.74 24.51
C ASN A 51 18.65 -10.90 23.06
N LEU A 52 17.89 -9.92 22.58
CA LEU A 52 17.52 -9.84 21.17
C LEU A 52 18.64 -9.25 20.33
N THR A 53 18.99 -9.94 19.26
CA THR A 53 19.95 -9.48 18.25
C THR A 53 19.26 -9.40 16.89
N PHE A 54 19.29 -8.23 16.26
CA PHE A 54 18.77 -8.05 14.91
C PHE A 54 19.57 -8.91 13.91
N ARG A 55 18.88 -9.62 13.04
CA ARG A 55 19.49 -10.46 12.00
C ARG A 55 19.29 -9.88 10.61
N GLN A 56 18.04 -9.69 10.21
CA GLN A 56 17.70 -9.29 8.86
C GLN A 56 16.38 -8.53 8.83
N SER A 57 16.18 -7.75 7.77
CA SER A 57 14.90 -7.14 7.45
C SER A 57 14.56 -7.31 5.97
N TYR A 58 13.27 -7.34 5.68
CA TYR A 58 12.72 -7.32 4.32
C TYR A 58 11.67 -6.21 4.22
N GLN A 59 11.76 -5.37 3.19
CA GLN A 59 10.85 -4.25 2.99
C GLN A 59 9.81 -4.62 1.93
N CYS A 60 8.54 -4.62 2.31
CA CYS A 60 7.40 -4.69 1.41
C CYS A 60 6.93 -3.29 1.02
N GLU A 61 6.20 -3.20 -0.09
CA GLU A 61 5.56 -1.95 -0.53
C GLU A 61 4.17 -1.72 0.09
N GLU A 62 3.69 -2.68 0.89
CA GLU A 62 2.37 -2.69 1.52
C GLU A 62 2.48 -2.97 3.03
N SER A 63 1.48 -2.54 3.81
CA SER A 63 1.39 -2.87 5.23
C SER A 63 1.35 -4.37 5.44
N ILE A 64 2.09 -4.87 6.43
CA ILE A 64 2.00 -6.27 6.86
C ILE A 64 0.76 -6.44 7.72
N THR A 65 -0.11 -7.39 7.38
CA THR A 65 -1.34 -7.71 8.13
C THR A 65 -1.23 -9.02 8.91
N GLY A 66 -0.34 -9.91 8.48
CA GLY A 66 -0.13 -11.22 9.10
C GLY A 66 1.25 -11.74 8.80
N LEU A 67 1.80 -12.47 9.76
CA LEU A 67 3.14 -13.04 9.68
C LEU A 67 3.21 -14.31 10.51
N GLN A 68 3.67 -15.40 9.90
CA GLN A 68 3.84 -16.68 10.59
C GLN A 68 5.06 -17.43 10.06
N GLY A 69 5.80 -18.05 10.97
CA GLY A 69 6.93 -18.94 10.64
C GLY A 69 6.45 -20.37 10.52
N GLY A 70 6.96 -21.09 9.54
CA GLY A 70 6.53 -22.47 9.27
C GLY A 70 7.38 -23.14 8.21
N ARG A 71 6.84 -24.26 7.70
CA ARG A 71 7.40 -25.03 6.59
C ARG A 71 6.25 -25.35 5.66
N VAL A 72 6.16 -24.66 4.52
CA VAL A 72 4.98 -24.69 3.65
C VAL A 72 5.31 -25.18 2.25
N GLY A 73 6.28 -24.56 1.59
CA GLY A 73 6.82 -25.02 0.31
C GLY A 73 7.73 -26.24 0.47
N ASN A 74 8.52 -26.30 1.54
CA ASN A 74 9.47 -27.38 1.78
C ASN A 74 9.42 -27.89 3.24
N GLY A 75 9.40 -29.22 3.43
CA GLY A 75 9.35 -29.84 4.76
C GLY A 75 10.64 -29.72 5.58
N ILE A 76 11.74 -29.28 4.97
CA ILE A 76 13.06 -29.15 5.60
C ILE A 76 13.37 -27.69 5.92
N HIS A 77 13.24 -26.82 4.91
CA HIS A 77 13.60 -25.40 5.01
C HIS A 77 12.49 -24.58 5.65
N PRO A 78 12.75 -23.87 6.77
CA PRO A 78 11.78 -22.94 7.33
C PRO A 78 11.57 -21.72 6.43
N GLU A 79 10.35 -21.19 6.52
CA GLU A 79 9.81 -20.11 5.70
C GLU A 79 8.98 -19.15 6.55
N LEU A 80 8.94 -17.88 6.16
CA LEU A 80 7.99 -16.90 6.66
C LEU A 80 6.85 -16.76 5.67
N ILE A 81 5.63 -17.03 6.12
CA ILE A 81 4.41 -16.71 5.40
C ILE A 81 3.95 -15.33 5.83
N VAL A 82 3.80 -14.46 4.85
CA VAL A 82 3.45 -13.06 5.05
C VAL A 82 2.15 -12.77 4.31
N THR A 83 1.26 -12.03 4.97
CA THR A 83 0.08 -11.45 4.33
C THR A 83 0.15 -9.93 4.39
N THR A 84 -0.25 -9.27 3.30
CA THR A 84 -0.23 -7.80 3.20
C THR A 84 -1.64 -7.21 3.18
N TYR A 85 -1.75 -5.88 3.14
CA TYR A 85 -3.02 -5.15 3.15
C TYR A 85 -3.91 -5.48 1.94
N THR A 86 -3.34 -5.61 0.75
CA THR A 86 -4.13 -5.91 -0.46
C THR A 86 -4.46 -7.39 -0.61
N GLY A 87 -3.99 -8.22 0.34
CA GLY A 87 -4.27 -9.65 0.41
C GLY A 87 -3.23 -10.53 -0.30
N TRP A 88 -2.07 -9.99 -0.68
CA TRP A 88 -0.97 -10.84 -1.15
C TRP A 88 -0.54 -11.79 -0.04
N VAL A 89 -0.34 -13.05 -0.42
CA VAL A 89 0.23 -14.09 0.44
C VAL A 89 1.49 -14.59 -0.23
N PHE A 90 2.63 -14.43 0.43
CA PHE A 90 3.92 -14.87 -0.10
C PHE A 90 4.82 -15.45 0.99
N GLY A 91 5.82 -16.22 0.54
CA GLY A 91 6.80 -16.89 1.40
C GLY A 91 8.20 -16.28 1.27
N LEU A 92 8.90 -16.09 2.38
CA LEU A 92 10.35 -15.85 2.41
C LEU A 92 11.04 -17.11 2.94
N THR A 93 11.69 -17.86 2.06
CA THR A 93 12.31 -19.15 2.38
C THR A 93 13.80 -19.04 2.74
N THR A 94 14.26 -19.96 3.59
CA THR A 94 15.68 -20.20 3.87
C THR A 94 16.33 -21.18 2.89
N GLU A 95 15.55 -21.83 2.03
CA GLU A 95 16.06 -22.67 0.97
C GLU A 95 16.95 -21.83 0.02
N PRO A 96 18.20 -22.23 -0.27
CA PRO A 96 19.06 -21.49 -1.16
C PRO A 96 18.50 -21.50 -2.59
N VAL A 97 17.87 -20.39 -2.96
CA VAL A 97 17.22 -20.21 -4.27
C VAL A 97 18.28 -19.91 -5.35
N PHE A 98 19.14 -20.87 -5.68
CA PHE A 98 20.14 -20.70 -6.75
C PHE A 98 19.56 -20.93 -8.16
N ALA A 99 18.40 -21.57 -8.28
CA ALA A 99 17.78 -21.90 -9.58
C ALA A 99 16.56 -21.01 -9.95
N ILE A 100 15.71 -20.65 -8.99
CA ILE A 100 14.34 -20.18 -9.31
C ILE A 100 14.31 -18.71 -9.82
N ASN A 101 15.16 -17.82 -9.29
CA ASN A 101 15.14 -16.40 -9.68
C ASN A 101 15.86 -16.09 -10.99
N SER A 102 16.67 -17.03 -11.48
CA SER A 102 17.33 -16.91 -12.79
C SER A 102 16.34 -17.15 -13.94
N GLY A 103 15.16 -17.71 -13.62
CA GLY A 103 14.29 -18.34 -14.61
C GLY A 103 14.98 -19.52 -15.29
N LEU A 104 16.00 -20.12 -14.66
CA LEU A 104 16.80 -21.20 -15.23
C LEU A 104 16.63 -22.48 -14.41
N ASP A 105 16.59 -23.63 -15.06
CA ASP A 105 16.67 -24.93 -14.39
C ASP A 105 18.06 -25.13 -13.72
N GLU A 106 18.24 -26.23 -12.97
CA GLU A 106 19.52 -26.59 -12.34
C GLU A 106 20.69 -26.71 -13.34
N LYS A 107 20.42 -26.68 -14.66
CA LYS A 107 21.38 -26.78 -15.75
C LYS A 107 21.56 -25.46 -16.52
N GLY A 108 20.91 -24.37 -16.11
CA GLY A 108 21.05 -23.06 -16.75
C GLY A 108 20.16 -22.83 -18.00
N ASN A 109 19.11 -23.62 -18.22
CA ASN A 109 18.14 -23.42 -19.31
C ASN A 109 16.89 -22.71 -18.83
N GLU A 110 16.25 -21.86 -19.64
CA GLU A 110 14.97 -21.23 -19.28
C GLU A 110 13.95 -22.26 -18.79
N ALA A 111 13.46 -22.08 -17.56
CA ALA A 111 12.53 -22.99 -16.92
C ALA A 111 11.19 -22.95 -17.69
N PRO A 112 10.78 -24.04 -18.35
CA PRO A 112 9.62 -24.03 -19.24
C PRO A 112 8.32 -23.66 -18.52
N GLU A 113 8.26 -23.87 -17.20
CA GLU A 113 7.11 -23.54 -16.36
C GLU A 113 6.89 -22.02 -16.23
N MET A 114 7.96 -21.22 -16.19
CA MET A 114 7.86 -19.75 -16.15
C MET A 114 7.35 -19.20 -17.48
N GLU A 115 7.85 -19.72 -18.60
CA GLU A 115 7.40 -19.29 -19.93
C GLU A 115 5.91 -19.61 -20.15
N ILE A 116 5.48 -20.83 -19.78
CA ILE A 116 4.06 -21.22 -19.85
C ILE A 116 3.20 -20.28 -18.99
N LYS A 117 3.62 -19.96 -17.76
CA LYS A 117 2.89 -19.05 -16.88
C LYS A 117 2.79 -17.64 -17.47
N VAL A 118 3.87 -17.13 -18.06
CA VAL A 118 3.89 -15.83 -18.75
C VAL A 118 2.94 -15.84 -19.94
N GLN A 119 2.94 -16.89 -20.76
CA GLN A 119 2.02 -17.02 -21.88
C GLN A 119 0.56 -17.09 -21.42
N GLN A 120 0.27 -17.84 -20.36
CA GLN A 120 -1.07 -17.90 -19.76
C GLN A 120 -1.53 -16.54 -19.24
N MET A 121 -0.67 -15.82 -18.52
CA MET A 121 -0.98 -14.46 -18.04
C MET A 121 -1.28 -13.50 -19.20
N ARG A 122 -0.55 -13.60 -20.32
CA ARG A 122 -0.81 -12.77 -21.51
C ARG A 122 -2.20 -13.03 -22.11
N LEU A 123 -2.58 -14.30 -22.22
CA LEU A 123 -3.91 -14.68 -22.71
C LEU A 123 -5.02 -14.21 -21.77
N GLU A 124 -4.81 -14.32 -20.46
CA GLU A 124 -5.77 -13.84 -19.46
C GLU A 124 -5.94 -12.32 -19.53
N ILE A 125 -4.84 -11.56 -19.67
CA ILE A 125 -4.88 -10.10 -19.87
C ILE A 125 -5.70 -9.76 -21.11
N GLU A 126 -5.44 -10.39 -22.26
CA GLU A 126 -6.17 -10.12 -23.50
C GLU A 126 -7.68 -10.38 -23.35
N GLN A 127 -8.06 -11.50 -22.71
CA GLN A 127 -9.45 -11.82 -22.43
C GLN A 127 -10.11 -10.82 -21.49
N LEU A 128 -9.40 -10.40 -20.44
CA LEU A 128 -9.88 -9.40 -19.50
C LEU A 128 -10.01 -8.02 -20.16
N GLU A 129 -9.08 -7.62 -21.01
CA GLU A 129 -9.15 -6.36 -21.76
C GLU A 129 -10.38 -6.30 -22.67
N ILE A 130 -10.66 -7.37 -23.41
CA ILE A 130 -11.88 -7.46 -24.25
C ILE A 130 -13.13 -7.35 -23.36
N LYS A 131 -13.20 -8.10 -22.27
CA LYS A 131 -14.35 -8.08 -21.37
C LYS A 131 -14.56 -6.71 -20.73
N VAL A 132 -13.49 -6.05 -20.27
CA VAL A 132 -13.55 -4.70 -19.70
C VAL A 132 -13.98 -3.69 -20.75
N LYS A 133 -13.50 -3.81 -21.99
CA LYS A 133 -13.92 -2.94 -23.09
C LYS A 133 -15.42 -3.10 -23.38
N ASP A 134 -15.91 -4.32 -23.53
CA ASP A 134 -17.32 -4.60 -23.80
C ASP A 134 -18.22 -4.08 -22.68
N GLU A 135 -17.85 -4.29 -21.41
CA GLU A 135 -18.61 -3.80 -20.26
C GLU A 135 -18.55 -2.27 -20.13
N ARG A 136 -17.43 -1.63 -20.49
CA ARG A 136 -17.34 -0.16 -20.57
C ARG A 136 -18.25 0.41 -21.65
N GLU A 137 -18.30 -0.21 -22.82
CA GLU A 137 -19.20 0.19 -23.90
C GLU A 137 -20.67 0.03 -23.48
N ARG A 138 -21.02 -1.09 -22.83
CA ARG A 138 -22.35 -1.33 -22.25
C ARG A 138 -22.73 -0.25 -21.24
N PHE A 139 -21.86 0.04 -20.28
CA PHE A 139 -22.07 1.07 -19.26
C PHE A 139 -22.26 2.46 -19.89
N ASN A 140 -21.43 2.84 -20.85
CA ASN A 140 -21.53 4.13 -21.54
C ASN A 140 -22.83 4.26 -22.35
N ASN A 141 -23.25 3.19 -23.02
CA ASN A 141 -24.50 3.16 -23.77
C ASN A 141 -25.72 3.30 -22.83
N GLU A 142 -25.71 2.61 -21.70
CA GLU A 142 -26.75 2.73 -20.68
C GLU A 142 -26.80 4.16 -20.09
N MET A 143 -25.66 4.74 -19.75
CA MET A 143 -25.57 6.10 -19.23
C MET A 143 -26.06 7.14 -20.25
N THR A 144 -25.72 6.96 -21.52
CA THR A 144 -26.20 7.84 -22.62
C THR A 144 -27.72 7.75 -22.76
N ARG A 145 -28.27 6.54 -22.69
CA ARG A 145 -29.73 6.33 -22.75
C ARG A 145 -30.45 6.98 -21.58
N LEU A 146 -29.94 6.84 -20.36
CA LEU A 146 -30.49 7.47 -19.16
C LEU A 146 -30.47 9.00 -19.26
N ASN A 147 -29.37 9.58 -19.74
CA ASN A 147 -29.25 11.03 -19.93
C ASN A 147 -30.22 11.57 -21.00
N GLN A 148 -30.49 10.81 -22.07
CA GLN A 148 -31.51 11.18 -23.06
C GLN A 148 -32.91 11.21 -22.46
N ILE A 149 -33.27 10.19 -21.66
CA ILE A 149 -34.57 10.12 -20.95
C ILE A 149 -34.72 11.28 -19.96
N ALA A 150 -33.65 11.63 -19.22
CA ALA A 150 -33.65 12.76 -18.29
C ALA A 150 -33.81 14.12 -18.98
N SER A 151 -33.36 14.25 -20.24
CA SER A 151 -33.51 15.49 -21.03
C SER A 151 -34.91 15.70 -21.63
N GLU A 152 -35.75 14.66 -21.68
CA GLU A 152 -37.12 14.72 -22.21
C GLU A 152 -38.19 15.04 -21.14
N VAL A 153 -37.83 14.98 -19.85
CA VAL A 153 -38.72 15.32 -18.72
C VAL A 153 -38.34 16.70 -18.16
N PRO A 154 -39.18 17.74 -18.31
CA PRO A 154 -38.90 19.06 -17.75
C PRO A 154 -39.08 19.00 -16.23
N THR A 155 -38.01 18.67 -15.52
CA THR A 155 -38.02 18.61 -14.07
C THR A 155 -37.48 19.93 -13.53
N ASN A 156 -38.34 20.70 -12.87
CA ASN A 156 -37.98 21.88 -12.12
C ASN A 156 -36.87 21.55 -11.10
N GLY A 157 -35.63 21.89 -11.41
CA GLY A 157 -34.54 22.16 -10.46
C GLY A 157 -33.94 21.00 -9.67
N ASN A 158 -34.55 19.82 -9.62
CA ASN A 158 -33.92 18.65 -8.99
C ASN A 158 -33.33 17.75 -10.06
N LEU A 159 -32.01 17.87 -10.24
CA LEU A 159 -31.19 16.90 -10.96
C LEU A 159 -31.58 15.50 -10.46
N ILE A 160 -32.11 14.68 -11.36
CA ILE A 160 -32.30 13.25 -11.10
C ILE A 160 -30.91 12.75 -10.73
N GLY A 161 -30.72 12.47 -9.44
CA GLY A 161 -29.50 11.87 -8.94
C GLY A 161 -29.38 10.53 -9.65
N ASN A 162 -28.56 10.51 -10.69
CA ASN A 162 -28.20 9.30 -11.39
C ASN A 162 -27.64 8.37 -10.31
N ASN A 163 -28.39 7.33 -9.95
CA ASN A 163 -27.95 6.29 -9.02
C ASN A 163 -26.88 5.42 -9.70
N THR A 164 -25.87 6.05 -10.29
CA THR A 164 -24.64 5.39 -10.68
C THR A 164 -24.01 4.93 -9.38
N SER A 165 -24.03 3.62 -9.14
CA SER A 165 -23.36 3.01 -8.00
C SER A 165 -21.89 3.40 -8.07
N LEU A 166 -21.48 4.38 -7.26
CA LEU A 166 -20.10 4.76 -7.13
C LEU A 166 -19.35 3.52 -6.62
N MET A 167 -18.25 3.16 -7.29
CA MET A 167 -17.39 2.11 -6.79
C MET A 167 -16.80 2.59 -5.47
N ALA A 168 -17.27 1.99 -4.38
CA ALA A 168 -16.74 2.26 -3.05
C ALA A 168 -15.39 1.56 -2.90
N PHE A 169 -14.38 2.30 -2.46
CA PHE A 169 -13.10 1.76 -2.03
C PHE A 169 -12.81 2.16 -0.60
N THR A 170 -12.04 1.33 0.09
CA THR A 170 -11.57 1.58 1.45
C THR A 170 -10.23 2.28 1.40
N VAL A 171 -10.05 3.23 2.30
CA VAL A 171 -8.77 3.91 2.52
C VAL A 171 -8.34 3.53 3.92
N ASN A 172 -7.12 3.04 4.04
CA ASN A 172 -6.44 2.88 5.32
C ASN A 172 -5.54 4.08 5.51
N ASP A 173 -6.02 5.10 6.21
CA ASP A 173 -5.29 6.30 6.54
C ASP A 173 -4.81 6.31 8.00
N ARG A 174 -3.66 6.94 8.23
CA ARG A 174 -3.08 7.10 9.56
C ARG A 174 -2.39 8.45 9.62
N PHE A 175 -2.73 9.25 10.63
CA PHE A 175 -2.18 10.59 10.82
C PHE A 175 -1.58 10.75 12.21
N GLU A 176 -0.24 10.80 12.27
CA GLU A 176 0.47 10.70 13.55
C GLU A 176 1.59 11.70 13.72
N LEU A 177 1.75 12.20 14.94
CA LEU A 177 2.83 13.11 15.28
C LEU A 177 4.15 12.36 15.50
N ARG A 178 5.16 12.71 14.70
CA ARG A 178 6.55 12.24 14.83
C ARG A 178 7.36 13.26 15.63
N LYS A 179 7.66 12.92 16.87
CA LYS A 179 8.34 13.81 17.82
C LYS A 179 9.76 14.14 17.38
N GLU A 180 10.45 13.17 16.77
CA GLU A 180 11.85 13.30 16.36
C GLU A 180 12.01 14.31 15.22
N LEU A 181 11.00 14.43 14.35
CA LEU A 181 11.01 15.33 13.18
C LEU A 181 10.16 16.60 13.39
N ALA A 182 9.46 16.69 14.53
CA ALA A 182 8.46 17.72 14.82
C ALA A 182 7.48 17.93 13.64
N CYS A 183 7.00 16.83 13.07
CA CYS A 183 6.04 16.85 11.96
C CYS A 183 5.03 15.72 12.11
N TYR A 184 3.87 15.87 11.47
CA TYR A 184 2.93 14.78 11.30
C TYR A 184 3.33 13.90 10.11
N ASN A 185 3.13 12.61 10.24
CA ASN A 185 3.22 11.64 9.16
C ASN A 185 1.79 11.20 8.81
N LEU A 186 1.38 11.53 7.59
CA LEU A 186 0.12 11.09 7.00
C LEU A 186 0.43 9.96 6.02
N SER A 187 -0.02 8.74 6.33
CA SER A 187 0.05 7.62 5.41
C SER A 187 -1.34 7.25 4.91
N VAL A 188 -1.45 6.96 3.62
CA VAL A 188 -2.67 6.45 3.00
C VAL A 188 -2.38 5.21 2.21
N GLU A 189 -3.27 4.22 2.30
CA GLU A 189 -3.12 2.94 1.63
C GLU A 189 -4.45 2.43 1.08
N LEU A 190 -4.41 1.90 -0.14
CA LEU A 190 -5.56 1.44 -0.92
C LEU A 190 -5.28 0.06 -1.50
N ALA A 191 -6.33 -0.73 -1.75
CA ALA A 191 -6.21 -2.00 -2.47
C ALA A 191 -5.97 -1.82 -3.98
N ILE A 192 -6.00 -0.58 -4.46
CA ILE A 192 -5.93 -0.19 -5.86
C ILE A 192 -4.86 0.90 -5.97
N PRO A 193 -4.04 0.92 -7.03
CA PRO A 193 -3.04 1.96 -7.22
C PRO A 193 -3.63 3.37 -7.15
N ILE A 194 -2.90 4.27 -6.50
CA ILE A 194 -3.26 5.68 -6.36
C ILE A 194 -2.82 6.41 -7.64
N ASP A 195 -3.71 7.22 -8.24
CA ASP A 195 -3.32 8.09 -9.36
C ASP A 195 -2.76 9.40 -8.82
N TYR A 196 -3.56 10.10 -8.02
CA TYR A 196 -3.14 11.31 -7.35
C TYR A 196 -3.94 11.57 -6.07
N VAL A 197 -3.38 12.41 -5.23
CA VAL A 197 -3.97 12.87 -3.98
C VAL A 197 -3.94 14.39 -3.95
N LEU A 198 -5.07 15.02 -3.65
CA LEU A 198 -5.17 16.46 -3.42
C LEU A 198 -5.15 16.72 -1.92
N LEU A 199 -4.37 17.70 -1.52
CA LEU A 199 -4.29 18.20 -0.16
C LEU A 199 -4.82 19.63 -0.12
N GLN A 200 -5.83 19.85 0.69
CA GLN A 200 -6.42 21.18 0.92
C GLN A 200 -6.32 21.51 2.40
N SER A 201 -5.87 22.72 2.73
CA SER A 201 -5.89 23.20 4.11
C SER A 201 -6.38 24.64 4.20
N ASP A 202 -7.06 24.95 5.29
CA ASP A 202 -7.43 26.32 5.70
C ASP A 202 -6.33 27.01 6.53
N VAL A 203 -5.27 26.29 6.90
CA VAL A 203 -4.09 26.80 7.62
C VAL A 203 -2.81 26.55 6.84
N LYS A 204 -1.81 27.41 7.09
CA LYS A 204 -0.49 27.22 6.48
C LYS A 204 0.20 26.02 7.13
N VAL A 205 0.63 25.08 6.31
CA VAL A 205 1.44 23.94 6.72
C VAL A 205 2.60 23.75 5.75
N ASP A 206 3.74 23.30 6.25
CA ASP A 206 4.89 22.99 5.41
C ASP A 206 4.83 21.52 5.00
N LEU A 207 4.95 21.27 3.71
CA LEU A 207 5.06 19.91 3.15
C LEU A 207 6.54 19.55 3.07
N LEU A 208 6.93 18.47 3.74
CA LEU A 208 8.32 18.01 3.79
C LEU A 208 8.51 16.83 2.84
N ASP A 209 9.67 16.78 2.19
CA ASP A 209 10.03 15.68 1.30
C ASP A 209 10.15 14.35 2.07
N VAL A 210 9.71 13.28 1.41
CA VAL A 210 9.81 11.90 1.87
C VAL A 210 10.59 11.12 0.81
N GLU A 211 11.78 10.64 1.15
CA GLU A 211 12.69 10.00 0.18
C GLU A 211 12.07 8.80 -0.57
N ARG A 212 11.19 8.04 0.10
CA ARG A 212 10.50 6.89 -0.49
C ARG A 212 9.33 7.28 -1.39
N ASN A 213 8.87 8.53 -1.31
CA ASN A 213 7.73 8.99 -2.09
C ASN A 213 8.22 9.49 -3.46
N SER A 214 7.86 8.79 -4.52
CA SER A 214 8.19 9.14 -5.91
C SER A 214 7.13 10.03 -6.58
N ALA A 215 6.10 10.46 -5.85
CA ALA A 215 5.07 11.33 -6.38
C ALA A 215 5.61 12.72 -6.69
N VAL A 216 5.14 13.30 -7.79
CA VAL A 216 5.44 14.68 -8.16
C VAL A 216 4.44 15.59 -7.46
N ILE A 217 4.96 16.53 -6.66
CA ILE A 217 4.15 17.54 -5.99
C ILE A 217 3.96 18.78 -6.87
N SER A 218 2.73 19.27 -6.95
CA SER A 218 2.38 20.56 -7.54
C SER A 218 1.59 21.38 -6.54
N VAL A 219 2.11 22.55 -6.15
CA VAL A 219 1.45 23.48 -5.23
C VAL A 219 0.82 24.60 -6.04
N THR A 220 -0.47 24.85 -5.81
CA THR A 220 -1.23 25.93 -6.46
C THR A 220 -1.43 27.06 -5.47
N GLU A 221 -1.16 28.29 -5.90
CA GLU A 221 -1.45 29.47 -5.08
C GLU A 221 -2.96 29.59 -4.83
N PRO A 222 -3.40 29.63 -3.57
CA PRO A 222 -4.81 29.80 -3.25
C PRO A 222 -5.34 31.17 -3.67
N GLU A 223 -6.59 31.22 -4.13
CA GLU A 223 -7.28 32.47 -4.38
C GLU A 223 -7.66 33.15 -3.05
N ASN A 224 -7.53 34.49 -2.99
CA ASN A 224 -7.64 35.30 -1.77
C ASN A 224 -8.96 35.12 -0.99
N GLU A 225 -10.04 34.70 -1.65
CA GLU A 225 -11.38 34.54 -1.05
C GLU A 225 -11.79 33.07 -0.86
N SER A 226 -10.94 32.12 -1.25
CA SER A 226 -11.29 30.70 -1.23
C SER A 226 -11.32 30.08 0.17
N GLY A 227 -10.72 30.75 1.17
CA GLY A 227 -10.52 30.21 2.51
C GLY A 227 -9.42 29.13 2.59
N ASN A 228 -8.73 28.85 1.48
CA ASN A 228 -7.62 27.90 1.44
C ASN A 228 -6.29 28.61 1.72
N ALA A 229 -5.49 28.02 2.59
CA ALA A 229 -4.11 28.42 2.84
C ALA A 229 -3.10 27.53 2.10
N LEU A 230 -3.50 26.32 1.72
CA LEU A 230 -2.70 25.38 0.93
C LEU A 230 -3.60 24.58 -0.02
N LEU A 231 -3.15 24.47 -1.28
CA LEU A 231 -3.66 23.52 -2.28
C LEU A 231 -2.46 22.82 -2.92
N ALA A 232 -2.33 21.51 -2.70
CA ALA A 232 -1.25 20.72 -3.27
C ALA A 232 -1.80 19.45 -3.92
N VAL A 233 -1.14 19.00 -4.98
CA VAL A 233 -1.45 17.73 -5.67
C VAL A 233 -0.21 16.86 -5.66
N TYR A 234 -0.32 15.65 -5.15
CA TYR A 234 0.68 14.61 -5.28
C TYR A 234 0.26 13.65 -6.38
N ARG A 235 0.99 13.64 -7.51
CA ARG A 235 0.73 12.73 -8.63
C ARG A 235 1.70 11.56 -8.61
N CYS A 236 1.18 10.37 -8.42
CA CYS A 236 1.97 9.14 -8.39
C CYS A 236 2.45 8.79 -9.80
N GLN A 237 3.74 8.49 -9.95
CA GLN A 237 4.33 8.14 -11.25
C GLN A 237 4.34 6.62 -11.50
N ALA A 238 4.33 5.83 -10.43
CA ALA A 238 4.27 4.38 -10.46
C ALA A 238 2.93 3.88 -9.89
N ASP A 239 2.64 2.59 -10.09
CA ASP A 239 1.48 1.91 -9.52
C ASP A 239 1.72 1.63 -8.03
N ILE A 240 1.69 2.69 -7.22
CA ILE A 240 1.82 2.60 -5.76
C ILE A 240 0.44 2.51 -5.12
N THR A 241 0.29 1.60 -4.17
CA THR A 241 -0.93 1.40 -3.37
C THR A 241 -0.86 2.14 -2.02
N ARG A 242 0.34 2.56 -1.62
CA ARG A 242 0.60 3.29 -0.39
C ARG A 242 1.40 4.57 -0.66
N MET A 243 1.04 5.66 0.03
CA MET A 243 1.77 6.93 -0.03
C MET A 243 1.93 7.53 1.36
N GLU A 244 3.09 8.13 1.62
CA GLU A 244 3.39 8.86 2.86
C GLU A 244 3.70 10.32 2.58
N MET A 245 3.14 11.21 3.40
CA MET A 245 3.35 12.66 3.37
C MET A 245 3.76 13.14 4.75
N ARG A 246 4.75 14.05 4.81
CA ARG A 246 5.15 14.70 6.05
C ARG A 246 4.66 16.14 6.07
N ILE A 247 3.91 16.47 7.10
CA ILE A 247 3.26 17.78 7.24
C ILE A 247 3.73 18.42 8.54
N ARG A 248 4.39 19.58 8.45
CA ARG A 248 4.77 20.35 9.62
C ARG A 248 3.77 21.48 9.85
N SER A 249 3.16 21.47 11.03
CA SER A 249 2.25 22.51 11.49
C SER A 249 3.01 23.71 12.03
N ILE A 250 2.38 24.88 11.99
CA ILE A 250 2.86 26.09 12.66
C ILE A 250 2.22 26.18 14.05
N GLU A 251 3.05 26.37 15.08
CA GLU A 251 2.57 26.49 16.46
C GLU A 251 1.58 27.66 16.61
N GLY A 252 0.48 27.41 17.32
CA GLY A 252 -0.57 28.40 17.55
C GLY A 252 -1.60 28.54 16.43
N GLN A 253 -1.45 27.84 15.30
CA GLN A 253 -2.47 27.74 14.26
C GLN A 253 -3.23 26.43 14.38
N PHE A 254 -4.54 26.47 14.20
CA PHE A 254 -5.40 25.29 14.16
C PHE A 254 -6.37 25.42 13.00
N GLY A 255 -6.70 24.30 12.38
CA GLY A 255 -7.50 24.28 11.16
C GLY A 255 -7.77 22.85 10.70
N THR A 256 -8.29 22.75 9.49
CA THR A 256 -8.66 21.52 8.83
C THR A 256 -7.67 21.21 7.71
N LEU A 257 -7.26 19.95 7.64
CA LEU A 257 -6.54 19.38 6.50
C LEU A 257 -7.46 18.34 5.86
N ARG A 258 -7.82 18.54 4.60
CA ARG A 258 -8.63 17.60 3.82
C ARG A 258 -7.77 16.92 2.78
N LEU A 259 -8.02 15.64 2.57
CA LEU A 259 -7.29 14.80 1.66
C LEU A 259 -8.25 14.14 0.68
N TYR A 260 -8.14 14.46 -0.60
CA TYR A 260 -8.97 13.86 -1.64
C TYR A 260 -8.15 12.83 -2.40
N ILE A 261 -8.55 11.56 -2.32
CA ILE A 261 -7.81 10.44 -2.88
C ILE A 261 -8.50 9.94 -4.14
N VAL A 262 -7.75 9.86 -5.24
CA VAL A 262 -8.22 9.36 -6.52
C VAL A 262 -7.42 8.11 -6.92
N PRO A 263 -8.04 6.91 -6.92
CA PRO A 263 -7.41 5.70 -7.39
C PRO A 263 -7.38 5.63 -8.92
N ARG A 264 -6.50 4.80 -9.48
CA ARG A 264 -6.46 4.41 -10.90
C ARG A 264 -7.61 3.46 -11.24
N LEU A 265 -8.85 3.94 -11.13
CA LEU A 265 -10.08 3.20 -11.37
C LEU A 265 -10.90 3.85 -12.51
N VAL A 266 -11.68 3.05 -13.23
CA VAL A 266 -12.65 3.53 -14.22
C VAL A 266 -14.04 2.96 -13.94
N PRO A 267 -15.08 3.79 -13.72
CA PRO A 267 -15.04 5.26 -13.69
C PRO A 267 -14.20 5.81 -12.53
N LEU A 268 -13.65 7.01 -12.75
CA LEU A 268 -12.91 7.73 -11.73
C LEU A 268 -13.86 8.06 -10.57
N THR A 269 -13.39 7.80 -9.36
CA THR A 269 -14.07 8.15 -8.11
C THR A 269 -13.10 8.89 -7.22
N CYS A 270 -13.64 9.66 -6.28
CA CYS A 270 -12.86 10.41 -5.30
C CYS A 270 -13.47 10.18 -3.93
N LYS A 271 -12.61 10.08 -2.91
CA LYS A 271 -13.01 10.02 -1.51
C LYS A 271 -12.27 11.11 -0.74
N ASP A 272 -12.99 11.83 0.10
CA ASP A 272 -12.51 12.92 0.97
C ASP A 272 -12.36 12.52 2.44
#